data_AF-A0AAU6P7H6-F1
#
_entry.id   AF-A0AAU6P7H6-F1
#
_cell.length_a   1.000
_cell.length_b   1.000
_cell.length_c   1.000
_cell.angle_alpha   90.00
_cell.angle_beta   90.00
_cell.angle_gamma   90.00
#
_symmetry.space_group_name_H-M   'P 1'
#
loop_
_entity.id
_entity.type
_entity.pdbx_description
1 polymer ?
#
loop_
_entity_poly.entity_id
_entity_poly.type
_entity_poly.pdbx_seq_one_letter_code
_entity_poly.pdbx_strand_id
1 'polypeptide(L)'
;MTITEQHIEQLYKFTRQHYVEYYDLQTELVDHMANDIEAIWEENPHLSFEEARDKSFKKFGVFGFMDVVEAREKAMHKKYFKLLLSYAKDWFRLPQVLLTISLLLGFYTLFRTELGGHNFGSNVIYCFGLQHCNGN
;
A
#
# COMPACT_ATOMS: atom_id res chain seq x y z
N MET A 1 21.39 34.33 -8.49
CA MET A 1 20.75 33.97 -9.79
C MET A 1 19.55 33.11 -9.46
N THR A 2 18.44 33.22 -10.16
CA THR A 2 17.20 32.48 -9.81
C THR A 2 16.99 31.29 -10.73
N ILE A 3 16.43 30.22 -10.20
CA ILE A 3 16.05 29.04 -10.95
C ILE A 3 14.92 29.37 -11.95
N THR A 4 14.97 28.78 -13.14
CA THR A 4 13.97 28.94 -14.21
C THR A 4 13.12 27.67 -14.33
N GLU A 5 11.97 27.75 -14.99
CA GLU A 5 11.12 26.56 -15.23
C GLU A 5 11.86 25.46 -16.02
N GLN A 6 12.75 25.83 -16.95
CA GLN A 6 13.57 24.88 -17.70
C GLN A 6 14.55 24.14 -16.80
N HIS A 7 15.18 24.84 -15.84
CA HIS A 7 16.04 24.21 -14.84
C HIS A 7 15.26 23.25 -13.95
N ILE A 8 14.04 23.62 -13.53
CA ILE A 8 13.16 22.73 -12.76
C ILE A 8 12.85 21.46 -13.55
N GLU A 9 12.49 21.55 -14.83
CA GLU A 9 12.24 20.38 -15.67
C GLU A 9 13.49 19.48 -15.79
N GLN A 10 14.67 20.09 -15.92
CA GLN A 10 15.94 19.34 -15.91
C GLN A 10 16.20 18.65 -14.56
N LEU A 11 15.87 19.28 -13.43
CA LEU A 11 15.98 18.65 -12.11
C LEU A 11 15.01 17.47 -11.96
N TYR A 12 13.78 17.57 -12.44
CA TYR A 12 12.85 16.42 -12.46
C TYR A 12 13.38 15.26 -13.32
N LYS A 13 13.95 15.55 -14.50
CA LYS A 13 14.58 14.53 -15.35
C LYS A 13 15.78 13.89 -14.63
N PHE A 14 16.59 14.71 -13.98
CA PHE A 14 17.76 14.26 -13.23
C PHE A 14 17.37 13.35 -12.05
N THR A 15 16.44 13.77 -11.18
CA THR A 15 16.00 12.95 -10.04
C THR A 15 15.41 11.61 -10.48
N ARG A 16 14.64 11.60 -11.58
CA ARG A 16 14.12 10.36 -12.17
C ARG A 16 15.21 9.45 -12.73
N GLN A 17 16.24 10.01 -13.38
CA GLN A 17 17.41 9.24 -13.85
C GLN A 17 18.21 8.63 -12.70
N HIS A 18 18.14 9.23 -11.52
CA HIS A 18 18.72 8.73 -10.28
C HIS A 18 17.74 7.90 -9.42
N TYR A 19 16.79 7.21 -10.08
CA TYR A 19 15.89 6.22 -9.47
C TYR A 19 14.92 6.73 -8.39
N VAL A 20 14.63 8.04 -8.39
CA VAL A 20 13.54 8.58 -7.57
C VAL A 20 12.25 8.40 -8.36
N GLU A 21 11.44 7.40 -8.03
CA GLU A 21 10.24 7.07 -8.83
C GLU A 21 8.98 7.83 -8.42
N TYR A 22 8.84 8.10 -7.12
CA TYR A 22 7.62 8.70 -6.57
C TYR A 22 7.61 10.22 -6.74
N TYR A 23 6.56 10.76 -7.35
CA TYR A 23 6.46 12.19 -7.68
C TYR A 23 6.54 13.11 -6.46
N ASP A 24 5.93 12.73 -5.33
CA ASP A 24 5.99 13.53 -4.10
C ASP A 24 7.43 13.66 -3.59
N LEU A 25 8.19 12.56 -3.63
CA LEU A 25 9.61 12.55 -3.23
C LEU A 25 10.49 13.28 -4.26
N GLN A 26 10.19 13.14 -5.56
CA GLN A 26 10.86 13.92 -6.59
C GLN A 26 10.67 15.42 -6.35
N THR A 27 9.44 15.86 -6.06
CA THR A 27 9.12 17.27 -5.84
C THR A 27 9.90 17.82 -4.65
N GLU A 28 9.97 17.07 -3.54
CA GLU A 28 10.77 17.44 -2.37
C GLU A 28 12.26 17.56 -2.69
N LEU A 29 12.82 16.60 -3.45
CA LEU A 29 14.23 16.63 -3.83
C LEU A 29 14.54 17.74 -4.84
N VAL A 30 13.65 17.99 -5.79
CA VAL A 30 13.79 19.08 -6.77
C VAL A 30 13.76 20.43 -6.07
N ASP A 31 12.85 20.63 -5.12
CA ASP A 31 12.80 21.85 -4.31
C ASP A 31 14.09 22.04 -3.49
N HIS A 32 14.56 20.98 -2.83
CA HIS A 32 15.83 21.01 -2.10
C HIS A 32 17.02 21.36 -3.02
N MET A 33 17.11 20.72 -4.19
CA MET A 33 18.19 20.98 -5.15
C MET A 33 18.12 22.40 -5.72
N ALA A 34 16.93 22.91 -6.03
CA ALA A 34 16.75 24.26 -6.53
C ALA A 34 17.25 25.29 -5.50
N ASN A 35 16.83 25.16 -4.24
CA ASN A 35 17.29 26.03 -3.14
C ASN A 35 18.81 25.94 -2.93
N ASP A 36 19.38 24.74 -3.01
CA ASP A 36 20.83 24.54 -2.91
C ASP A 36 21.61 25.23 -4.04
N ILE A 37 21.10 25.16 -5.27
CA ILE A 37 21.73 25.76 -6.45
C ILE A 37 21.72 27.28 -6.34
N GLU A 38 20.60 27.86 -5.89
CA GLU A 38 20.52 29.31 -5.66
C GLU A 38 21.53 29.76 -4.61
N ALA A 39 21.65 29.04 -3.49
CA ALA A 39 22.67 29.31 -2.47
C ALA A 39 24.10 29.16 -3.02
N ILE A 40 24.36 28.14 -3.84
CA ILE A 40 25.66 27.95 -4.50
C ILE A 40 25.99 29.12 -5.43
N TRP A 41 25.00 29.67 -6.14
CA TRP A 41 25.17 30.82 -7.02
C TRP A 41 25.34 32.14 -6.26
N GLU A 42 24.80 32.27 -5.05
CA GLU A 42 25.10 33.42 -4.18
C GLU A 42 26.60 33.44 -3.80
N GLU A 43 27.16 32.27 -3.48
CA GLU A 43 28.58 32.16 -3.15
C GLU A 43 29.49 32.21 -4.38
N ASN A 44 29.07 31.60 -5.50
CA ASN A 44 29.87 31.46 -6.72
C ASN A 44 29.02 31.76 -7.97
N PRO A 45 28.84 33.05 -8.33
CA PRO A 45 27.93 33.46 -9.42
C PRO A 45 28.32 33.00 -10.82
N HIS A 46 29.56 32.53 -11.01
CA HIS A 46 30.10 32.13 -12.31
C HIS A 46 29.87 30.65 -12.67
N LEU A 47 29.34 29.84 -11.74
CA LEU A 47 29.09 28.43 -12.00
C LEU A 47 27.92 28.25 -12.97
N SER A 48 28.07 27.32 -13.90
CA SER A 48 26.95 26.85 -14.73
C SER A 48 25.91 26.12 -13.87
N PHE A 49 24.69 25.99 -14.41
CA PHE A 49 23.62 25.27 -13.75
C PHE A 49 24.00 23.79 -13.51
N GLU A 50 24.62 23.14 -14.48
CA GLU A 50 25.04 21.74 -14.39
C GLU A 50 26.09 21.54 -13.30
N GLU A 51 27.08 22.44 -13.20
CA GLU A 51 28.09 22.38 -12.14
C GLU A 51 27.48 22.61 -10.75
N ALA A 52 26.56 23.57 -10.63
CA ALA A 52 25.86 23.84 -9.38
C ALA A 52 24.95 22.66 -8.98
N ARG A 53 24.23 22.06 -9.94
CA ARG A 53 23.42 20.85 -9.76
C ARG A 53 24.28 19.69 -9.27
N ASP A 54 25.41 19.43 -9.93
CA ASP A 54 26.28 18.32 -9.55
C ASP A 54 26.93 18.55 -8.18
N LYS A 55 27.21 19.81 -7.82
CA LYS A 55 27.68 20.18 -6.48
C LYS A 55 26.59 20.00 -5.42
N SER A 56 25.33 20.35 -5.70
CA SER A 56 24.18 20.05 -4.84
C SER A 56 23.99 18.54 -4.69
N PHE A 57 24.02 17.79 -5.80
CA PHE A 57 23.87 16.34 -5.79
C PHE A 57 24.95 15.63 -4.96
N LYS A 58 26.21 16.10 -5.02
CA LYS A 58 27.30 15.56 -4.20
C LYS A 58 27.07 15.68 -2.69
N LYS A 59 26.21 16.60 -2.22
CA LYS A 59 25.85 16.70 -0.79
C LYS A 59 25.09 15.46 -0.29
N PHE A 60 24.43 14.71 -1.18
CA PHE A 60 23.77 13.46 -0.86
C PHE A 60 24.75 12.27 -0.70
N GLY A 61 26.04 12.47 -0.96
CA GLY A 61 27.07 11.46 -0.76
C GLY A 61 27.19 10.45 -1.90
N VAL A 62 27.95 9.37 -1.66
CA VAL A 62 28.32 8.38 -2.69
C VAL A 62 27.11 7.60 -3.21
N PHE A 63 26.10 7.40 -2.36
CA PHE A 63 24.88 6.67 -2.71
C PHE A 63 23.80 7.56 -3.35
N GLY A 64 24.04 8.87 -3.47
CA GLY A 64 23.08 9.81 -4.05
C GLY A 64 21.74 9.79 -3.30
N PHE A 65 20.63 9.65 -4.04
CA PHE A 65 19.29 9.68 -3.43
C PHE A 65 18.87 8.40 -2.71
N MET A 66 19.64 7.30 -2.81
CA MET A 66 19.22 5.99 -2.28
C MET A 66 18.94 6.03 -0.78
N ASP A 67 19.80 6.69 0.00
CA ASP A 67 19.62 6.81 1.46
C ASP A 67 18.32 7.53 1.81
N VAL A 68 17.96 8.56 1.03
CA VAL A 68 16.72 9.34 1.22
C VAL A 68 15.50 8.50 0.83
N VAL A 69 15.57 7.80 -0.30
CA VAL A 69 14.50 6.90 -0.78
C VAL A 69 14.25 5.80 0.26
N GLU A 70 15.29 5.11 0.72
CA GLU A 70 15.18 4.04 1.72
C GLU A 70 14.59 4.56 3.04
N ALA A 71 15.05 5.74 3.51
CA ALA A 71 14.51 6.35 4.71
C ALA A 71 13.00 6.62 4.59
N ARG A 72 12.55 7.12 3.43
CA ARG A 72 11.13 7.37 3.13
C ARG A 72 10.34 6.07 3.05
N GLU A 73 10.85 5.06 2.37
CA GLU A 73 10.22 3.74 2.29
C GLU A 73 10.06 3.10 3.66
N LYS A 74 11.11 3.13 4.49
CA LYS A 74 11.08 2.60 5.86
C LYS A 74 10.05 3.32 6.74
N ALA A 75 9.96 4.65 6.63
CA ALA A 75 8.98 5.44 7.34
C ALA A 75 7.55 5.08 6.92
N MET A 76 7.31 4.95 5.61
CA MET A 76 6.01 4.56 5.07
C MET A 76 5.64 3.13 5.46
N HIS A 77 6.58 2.19 5.38
CA HIS A 77 6.37 0.81 5.80
C HIS A 77 5.95 0.73 7.26
N LYS A 78 6.64 1.46 8.16
CA LYS A 78 6.27 1.53 9.59
C LYS A 78 4.86 2.09 9.80
N LYS A 79 4.47 3.13 9.05
CA LYS A 79 3.14 3.73 9.11
C LYS A 79 2.07 2.72 8.65
N TYR A 80 2.27 2.07 7.51
CA TYR A 80 1.34 1.08 6.97
C TYR A 80 1.22 -0.14 7.86
N PHE A 81 2.33 -0.63 8.43
CA PHE A 81 2.29 -1.74 9.37
C PHE A 81 1.45 -1.40 10.61
N LYS A 82 1.62 -0.20 11.16
CA LYS A 82 0.78 0.28 12.27
C LYS A 82 -0.71 0.36 11.88
N LEU A 83 -1.01 0.79 10.66
CA LEU A 83 -2.37 0.84 10.12
C LEU A 83 -2.97 -0.57 9.97
N LEU A 84 -2.22 -1.52 9.40
CA LEU A 84 -2.61 -2.92 9.29
C LEU A 84 -2.88 -3.54 10.65
N LEU A 85 -2.04 -3.28 11.66
CA LEU A 85 -2.29 -3.74 13.02
C LEU A 85 -3.55 -3.12 13.64
N SER A 86 -3.84 -1.85 13.34
CA SER A 86 -5.09 -1.21 13.77
C SER A 86 -6.30 -1.91 13.16
N TYR A 87 -6.29 -2.15 11.85
CA TYR A 87 -7.38 -2.85 11.17
C TYR A 87 -7.51 -4.30 11.60
N ALA A 88 -6.40 -5.01 11.81
CA ALA A 88 -6.42 -6.36 12.36
C ALA A 88 -7.09 -6.36 13.74
N LYS A 89 -6.71 -5.43 14.63
CA LYS A 89 -7.33 -5.29 15.95
C LYS A 89 -8.82 -4.98 15.87
N ASP A 90 -9.23 -4.10 14.95
CA ASP A 90 -10.65 -3.78 14.76
C ASP A 90 -11.44 -4.95 14.16
N TRP A 91 -10.82 -5.77 13.30
CA TRP A 91 -11.43 -7.00 12.79
C TRP A 91 -11.65 -8.06 13.89
N PHE A 92 -10.73 -8.15 14.85
CA PHE A 92 -10.88 -9.00 16.03
C PHE A 92 -11.83 -8.43 17.09
N ARG A 93 -12.32 -7.19 16.94
CA ARG A 93 -13.48 -6.77 17.72
C ARG A 93 -14.66 -7.62 17.27
N LEU A 94 -15.39 -8.09 18.26
CA LEU A 94 -16.02 -9.40 18.28
C LEU A 94 -17.29 -9.63 17.43
N PRO A 95 -17.96 -8.69 16.73
CA PRO A 95 -19.26 -9.04 16.15
C PRO A 95 -19.15 -10.08 15.02
N GLN A 96 -18.12 -10.02 14.19
CA GLN A 96 -18.04 -10.85 12.98
C GLN A 96 -17.54 -12.27 13.28
N VAL A 97 -16.51 -12.41 14.12
CA VAL A 97 -15.98 -13.73 14.52
C VAL A 97 -16.98 -14.47 15.42
N LEU A 98 -17.63 -13.77 16.35
CA LEU A 98 -18.68 -14.40 17.16
C LEU A 98 -19.88 -14.80 16.31
N LEU A 99 -20.26 -13.99 15.32
CA LEU A 99 -21.37 -14.32 14.42
C LEU A 99 -21.03 -15.52 13.52
N THR A 100 -19.82 -15.62 12.98
CA THR A 100 -19.43 -16.78 12.17
C THR A 100 -19.29 -18.05 13.01
N ILE A 101 -18.72 -17.96 14.21
CA ILE A 101 -18.68 -19.10 15.16
C ILE A 101 -20.10 -19.49 15.59
N SER A 102 -20.96 -18.51 15.88
CA SER A 102 -22.36 -18.74 16.26
C SER A 102 -23.14 -19.40 15.12
N LEU A 103 -22.96 -18.96 13.88
CA LEU A 103 -23.57 -19.59 12.70
C LEU A 103 -23.04 -21.01 12.50
N LEU A 104 -21.73 -21.24 12.57
CA LEU A 104 -21.13 -22.58 12.45
C LEU A 104 -21.63 -23.54 13.53
N LEU A 105 -21.66 -23.11 14.80
CA LEU A 105 -22.21 -23.90 15.90
C LEU A 105 -23.72 -24.11 15.76
N GLY A 106 -24.45 -23.10 15.28
CA GLY A 106 -25.88 -23.17 14.98
C GLY A 106 -26.17 -24.22 13.90
N PHE A 107 -25.44 -24.20 12.79
CA PHE A 107 -25.53 -25.23 11.75
C PHE A 107 -25.14 -26.61 12.29
N TYR A 108 -24.03 -26.72 13.00
CA TYR A 108 -23.57 -27.99 13.57
C TYR A 108 -24.61 -28.62 14.51
N THR A 109 -25.20 -27.83 15.41
CA THR A 109 -26.25 -28.29 16.32
C THR A 109 -27.52 -28.67 15.56
N LEU A 110 -27.93 -27.89 14.55
CA LEU A 110 -29.07 -28.21 13.69
C LEU A 110 -28.89 -29.55 12.97
N PHE A 111 -27.70 -29.83 12.43
CA PHE A 111 -27.39 -31.11 11.78
C PHE A 111 -27.25 -32.29 12.78
N ARG A 112 -26.88 -32.02 14.03
CA ARG A 112 -26.71 -33.05 15.07
C ARG A 112 -28.02 -33.47 15.74
N THR A 113 -29.01 -32.58 15.80
CA THR A 113 -30.29 -32.86 16.46
C THR A 113 -31.19 -33.71 15.55
N GLU A 114 -31.94 -34.66 16.10
CA GLU A 114 -32.87 -35.60 15.43
C GLU A 114 -33.86 -34.95 14.42
N LEU A 115 -34.05 -33.63 14.48
CA LEU A 115 -34.80 -32.84 13.50
C LEU A 115 -34.16 -32.82 12.09
N GLY A 116 -32.84 -32.98 11.98
CA GLY A 116 -32.14 -33.11 10.70
C GLY A 116 -32.26 -34.53 10.11
N GLY A 117 -32.20 -35.56 10.94
CA GLY A 117 -32.33 -36.96 10.51
C GLY A 117 -33.75 -37.29 10.02
N HIS A 118 -34.78 -36.91 10.79
CA HIS A 118 -36.16 -37.26 10.45
C HIS A 118 -36.70 -36.42 9.28
N ASN A 119 -36.36 -35.12 9.18
CA ASN A 119 -36.86 -34.29 8.07
C ASN A 119 -36.03 -34.43 6.78
N PHE A 120 -34.72 -34.68 6.85
CA PHE A 120 -33.90 -34.91 5.65
C PHE A 120 -34.05 -36.34 5.12
N GLY A 121 -34.04 -37.34 6.01
CA GLY A 121 -34.26 -38.74 5.65
C GLY A 121 -35.67 -39.00 5.10
N SER A 122 -36.71 -38.44 5.72
CA SER A 122 -38.09 -38.59 5.26
C SER A 122 -38.34 -37.89 3.91
N ASN A 123 -37.88 -36.65 3.70
CA ASN A 123 -38.08 -35.95 2.43
C ASN A 123 -37.32 -36.58 1.26
N VAL A 124 -36.10 -37.12 1.49
CA VAL A 124 -35.35 -37.82 0.44
C VAL A 124 -36.05 -39.15 0.07
N ILE A 125 -36.58 -39.89 1.04
CA ILE A 125 -37.34 -41.13 0.79
C ILE A 125 -38.68 -40.83 0.10
N TYR A 126 -39.38 -39.76 0.50
CA TYR A 126 -40.63 -39.33 -0.14
C TYR A 126 -40.42 -38.90 -1.59
N CYS A 127 -39.34 -38.16 -1.89
CA CYS A 127 -39.00 -37.74 -3.25
C CYS A 127 -38.60 -38.93 -4.14
N PHE A 128 -37.82 -39.90 -3.62
CA PHE A 128 -37.49 -41.11 -4.37
C PHE A 128 -38.68 -42.07 -4.55
N GLY A 129 -39.57 -42.17 -3.55
CA GLY A 129 -40.79 -42.98 -3.63
C GLY A 129 -41.84 -42.41 -4.60
N LEU A 130 -42.02 -41.09 -4.64
CA LEU A 130 -42.92 -40.43 -5.59
C LEU A 130 -42.42 -40.50 -7.03
N GLN A 131 -41.11 -40.46 -7.26
CA GLN A 131 -40.53 -40.62 -8.59
C GLN A 131 -40.72 -42.04 -9.15
N HIS A 132 -40.89 -43.05 -8.29
CA HIS A 132 -41.14 -44.44 -8.71
C HIS A 132 -42.62 -44.77 -8.89
N CYS A 133 -43.54 -44.03 -8.24
CA CYS A 133 -44.99 -44.21 -8.41
C CYS A 133 -45.59 -43.45 -9.61
N ASN A 134 -44.94 -42.39 -10.12
CA ASN A 134 -45.41 -41.60 -11.27
C ASN A 134 -44.79 -42.01 -12.62
N GLY A 135 -44.07 -43.14 -12.64
CA GLY A 135 -43.38 -43.68 -13.81
C GLY A 135 -43.85 -45.09 -14.16
N ASN A 136 -45.16 -45.26 -14.37
CA ASN A 136 -45.79 -46.35 -15.14
C ASN A 136 -47.11 -45.86 -15.72
#